data_AF-A0A640V533-F1
#
_entry.id   AF-A0A640V533-F1
#
_cell.length_a   1.000
_cell.length_b   1.000
_cell.length_c   1.000
_cell.angle_alpha   90.00
_cell.angle_beta   90.00
_cell.angle_gamma   90.00
#
_symmetry.space_group_name_H-M   'P 1'
#
loop_
_entity.id
_entity.type
_entity.pdbx_description
1 polymer ?
#
loop_
_entity_poly.entity_id
_entity_poly.type
_entity_poly.pdbx_seq_one_letter_code
_entity_poly.pdbx_strand_id
1 'polypeptide(L)' 'MSHENQNLPVYGHQPGEGPTLVFLHYWGGSARTWERVVKRLPDRGVLAFDFRGWGRSRELPGPSGGCG' A
#
# COMPACT_ATOMS: atom_id res chain seq x y z
N MET A 1 -13.20 -19.12 13.45
CA MET A 1 -12.71 -18.91 12.07
C MET A 1 -12.63 -17.41 11.86
N SER A 2 -11.43 -16.86 11.84
CA SER A 2 -11.19 -15.42 11.70
C SER A 2 -11.81 -14.92 10.41
N HIS A 3 -12.73 -13.96 10.50
CA HIS A 3 -13.15 -13.15 9.36
C HIS A 3 -11.95 -12.29 8.97
N GLU A 4 -11.08 -12.83 8.11
CA GLU A 4 -10.09 -12.02 7.42
C GLU A 4 -10.86 -10.96 6.63
N ASN A 5 -10.59 -9.70 6.91
CA ASN A 5 -11.37 -8.59 6.43
C ASN A 5 -11.10 -8.43 4.92
N GLN A 6 -11.97 -9.01 4.09
CA GLN A 6 -11.84 -9.14 2.62
C GLN A 6 -11.78 -7.80 1.86
N ASN A 7 -11.67 -6.67 2.57
CA ASN A 7 -11.67 -5.32 2.01
C ASN A 7 -10.44 -4.50 2.42
N LEU A 8 -9.36 -5.17 2.85
CA LEU A 8 -8.12 -4.50 3.19
C LEU A 8 -7.29 -4.18 1.92
N PRO A 9 -6.74 -2.96 1.82
CA PRO A 9 -5.80 -2.63 0.75
C PRO A 9 -4.57 -3.54 0.75
N VAL A 10 -4.11 -3.90 -0.45
CA VAL A 10 -2.85 -4.63 -0.65
C VAL A 10 -1.67 -3.73 -0.32
N TYR A 11 -0.71 -4.26 0.42
CA TYR A 11 0.48 -3.52 0.84
C TYR A 11 1.76 -4.33 0.71
N GLY A 12 2.87 -3.63 0.49
CA GLY A 12 4.21 -4.14 0.69
C GLY A 12 4.70 -3.78 2.08
N HIS A 13 5.40 -4.71 2.72
CA HIS A 13 6.02 -4.54 4.02
C HIS A 13 7.49 -4.94 3.95
N GLN A 14 8.35 -4.06 4.44
CA GLN A 14 9.76 -4.36 4.70
C GLN A 14 9.98 -4.21 6.21
N PRO A 15 10.48 -5.24 6.90
CA PRO A 15 10.85 -5.12 8.31
C PRO A 15 12.12 -4.26 8.46
N GLY A 16 12.29 -3.64 9.63
CA GLY A 16 13.51 -2.92 9.98
C GLY A 16 13.48 -2.45 11.43
N GLU A 17 14.65 -2.16 11.99
CA GLU A 17 14.80 -1.78 13.40
C GLU A 17 14.68 -0.25 13.54
N GLY A 18 13.46 0.22 13.76
CA GLY A 18 13.15 1.64 13.95
C GLY A 18 11.68 1.96 13.66
N PRO A 19 11.27 3.23 13.75
CA PRO A 19 9.90 3.63 13.41
C PRO A 19 9.55 3.24 11.98
N THR A 20 8.38 2.63 11.81
CA THR A 20 7.85 2.29 10.49
C THR A 20 7.49 3.54 9.71
N LEU A 21 8.08 3.69 8.53
CA LEU A 21 7.74 4.74 7.59
C LEU A 21 6.58 4.28 6.70
N VAL A 22 5.52 5.08 6.67
CA VAL A 22 4.32 4.80 5.88
C VAL A 22 4.34 5.66 4.62
N PHE A 23 4.31 5.02 3.45
CA PHE A 23 4.34 5.69 2.16
C PHE A 23 2.98 5.62 1.48
N LEU A 24 2.45 6.80 1.15
CA LEU A 24 1.18 6.98 0.46
C LEU A 24 1.46 7.45 -0.96
N HIS A 25 0.78 6.87 -1.94
CA HIS A 25 0.94 7.31 -3.34
C HIS A 25 -0.05 8.43 -3.68
N TYR A 26 0.29 9.19 -4.73
CA TYR A 26 -0.58 10.20 -5.29
C TYR A 26 -1.64 9.58 -6.23
N TRP A 27 -2.59 10.39 -6.72
CA TRP A 27 -3.62 9.97 -7.67
C TRP A 27 -3.01 9.47 -9.00
N GLY A 28 -3.45 8.32 -9.53
CA GLY A 28 -2.79 7.74 -10.71
C GLY A 28 -1.57 6.89 -10.39
N GLY A 29 -1.10 6.88 -9.14
CA GLY A 29 0.07 6.13 -8.70
C GLY A 29 -0.25 4.73 -8.14
N SER A 30 0.80 4.11 -7.60
CA SER A 30 0.73 2.89 -6.78
C SER A 30 1.85 2.92 -5.75
N ALA A 31 1.84 2.01 -4.78
CA ALA A 31 2.92 1.78 -3.82
C ALA A 31 4.29 1.62 -4.51
N ARG A 32 4.29 1.14 -5.76
CA ARG A 32 5.47 0.94 -6.59
C ARG A 32 6.27 2.22 -6.85
N THR A 33 5.63 3.38 -6.80
CA THR A 33 6.28 4.69 -6.90
C THR A 33 7.45 4.83 -5.91
N TRP A 34 7.35 4.18 -4.75
CA TRP A 34 8.31 4.32 -3.66
C TRP A 34 9.46 3.32 -3.71
N GLU A 35 9.49 2.35 -4.64
CA GLU A 35 10.54 1.31 -4.71
C GLU A 35 11.96 1.89 -4.64
N ARG A 36 12.22 2.97 -5.36
CA ARG A 36 13.55 3.61 -5.38
C ARG A 36 13.91 4.28 -4.06
N VAL A 37 12.92 4.81 -3.35
CA VAL A 37 13.13 5.45 -2.04
C VAL A 37 13.35 4.38 -0.98
N VAL A 38 12.52 3.33 -0.97
CA VAL A 38 12.63 2.21 -0.01
C VAL A 38 13.98 1.51 -0.11
N LYS A 39 14.51 1.31 -1.33
CA LYS A 39 15.87 0.73 -1.53
C LYS A 39 17.00 1.54 -0.88
N ARG A 40 16.76 2.81 -0.51
CA ARG A 40 17.73 3.69 0.15
C ARG A 40 17.53 3.74 1.68
N LEU A 41 16.58 2.98 2.22
CA LEU A 41 16.23 2.95 3.63
C LEU A 41 16.29 1.50 4.17
N PRO A 42 17.45 0.82 4.06
CA PRO A 42 17.57 -0.61 4.39
C PRO A 42 17.26 -0.93 5.86
N ASP A 43 17.54 0.00 6.78
CA ASP A 43 17.37 -0.22 8.22
C ASP A 43 15.99 0.21 8.76
N ARG A 44 15.10 0.72 7.89
CA ARG A 44 13.77 1.21 8.30
C ARG A 44 12.71 0.14 8.07
N GLY A 45 11.81 0.00 9.04
CA GLY A 45 10.51 -0.60 8.78
C GLY A 45 9.76 0.26 7.74
N VAL A 46 9.16 -0.37 6.75
CA VAL A 46 8.42 0.31 5.68
C VAL A 46 7.08 -0.36 5.45
N LEU A 47 6.04 0.46 5.32
CA LEU A 47 4.73 0.07 4.87
C LEU A 47 4.33 0.94 3.67
N ALA A 48 4.09 0.33 2.51
CA ALA A 48 3.63 1.03 1.31
C ALA A 48 2.43 0.29 0.72
N PHE A 49 1.27 0.94 0.67
CA PHE A 49 0.02 0.31 0.26
C PHE A 49 -0.62 0.98 -0.94
N ASP A 50 -1.34 0.18 -1.72
CA ASP A 50 -2.12 0.64 -2.86
C ASP A 50 -3.50 1.05 -2.36
N PHE A 51 -3.90 2.29 -2.58
CA PHE A 51 -5.25 2.75 -2.27
C PHE A 51 -6.30 1.93 -3.01
N ARG A 52 -7.50 1.79 -2.43
CA ARG A 52 -8.63 1.08 -3.04
C ARG A 52 -8.94 1.69 -4.42
N GLY A 53 -9.12 0.84 -5.43
CA GLY A 53 -9.28 1.25 -6.83
C GLY A 53 -7.97 1.51 -7.59
N TRP A 54 -6.81 1.35 -6.95
CA TRP A 54 -5.49 1.60 -7.54
C TRP A 54 -4.54 0.42 -7.37
N GLY A 55 -3.53 0.34 -8.24
CA GLY A 55 -2.45 -0.64 -8.14
C GLY A 55 -2.96 -2.08 -7.96
N ARG A 56 -2.45 -2.78 -6.95
CA ARG A 56 -2.88 -4.15 -6.60
C ARG A 56 -4.22 -4.19 -5.84
N SER A 57 -4.72 -3.04 -5.39
CA SER A 57 -6.02 -2.87 -4.73
C SER A 57 -7.12 -2.43 -5.71
N ARG A 58 -6.92 -2.62 -7.02
CA ARG A 58 -7.84 -2.14 -8.06
C ARG A 58 -9.26 -2.70 -7.94
N GLU A 59 -9.39 -3.95 -7.54
CA GLU A 59 -10.70 -4.62 -7.36
C GLU A 59 -11.43 -4.17 -6.09
N LEU A 60 -10.74 -3.47 -5.17
CA LEU A 60 -11.40 -2.95 -3.98
C LEU A 60 -12.18 -1.67 -4.34
N PRO A 61 -13.44 -1.53 -3.89
CA PRO A 61 -14.25 -0.36 -4.20
C PRO A 61 -13.53 0.93 -3.82
N GLY A 62 -13.31 1.81 -4.79
CA GLY A 62 -12.71 3.12 -4.57
C GLY A 62 -13.71 4.10 -3.91
N PRO A 63 -13.24 5.28 -3.47
CA PRO A 63 -14.06 6.26 -2.74
C PRO A 63 -15.32 6.73 -3.49
N SER A 64 -15.28 6.72 -4.82
CA SER A 64 -16.40 7.17 -5.65
C SER A 64 -17.39 6.06 -6.06
N GLY A 65 -17.23 4.81 -5.56
CA GLY A 65 -18.10 3.69 -5.91
C GLY A 65 -18.09 3.41 -7.41
N GLY A 66 -17.20 2.53 -7.87
CA GLY A 66 -16.98 2.30 -9.29
C GLY A 66 -18.29 2.12 -10.07
N CYS A 67 -18.47 2.91 -11.12
CA CYS A 67 -19.27 2.50 -12.27
C CYS A 67 -18.57 1.28 -12.87
N GLY A 68 -18.94 0.10 -12.40
CA GLY A 68 -18.90 -1.12 -13.19
C GLY A 68 -20.14 -1.20 -14.06
#